data_AF-A0A9X1F807-F1
#
_entry.id   AF-A0A9X1F807-F1
#
_cell.length_a   1.000
_cell.length_b   1.000
_cell.length_c   1.000
_cell.angle_alpha   90.00
_cell.angle_beta   90.00
_cell.angle_gamma   90.00
#
_symmetry.space_group_name_H-M   'P 1'
#
loop_
_entity.id
_entity.type
_entity.pdbx_description
1 polymer ?
#
loop_
_entity_poly.entity_id
_entity_poly.type
_entity_poly.pdbx_seq_one_letter_code
_entity_poly.pdbx_strand_id
1 'polypeptide(L)'
;MADFITKNQLINNVEKNNNTLRKSFALLETKLSKIVKNRNEFESSVFISHSHKNADLVEYLVAVLTNLKVEVYVDWMDDEMSYPPSSKTALKIKDMIDVNKKFILLATNEGIESKWCNWELGIGDAHKYIENIALLPVAENSGNWIGNEYLQIYPYINKKYKSLDWDDEYYLIYPNGKRKDFIQWLKD
;
A
#
# COMPACT_ATOMS: atom_id res chain seq x y z
N MET A 1 14.52 4.74 -14.75
CA MET A 1 13.57 5.54 -13.96
C MET A 1 12.50 4.59 -13.47
N ALA A 2 12.14 4.63 -12.19
CA ALA A 2 11.00 3.88 -11.72
C ALA A 2 9.73 4.49 -12.34
N ASP A 3 8.87 3.66 -12.94
CA ASP A 3 7.60 4.12 -13.47
C ASP A 3 6.65 4.35 -12.29
N PHE A 4 6.51 5.61 -11.86
CA PHE A 4 5.68 5.96 -10.71
C PHE A 4 4.21 6.03 -11.10
N ILE A 5 3.33 5.53 -10.22
CA ILE A 5 1.89 5.72 -10.34
C ILE A 5 1.59 7.18 -9.92
N THR A 6 0.92 7.96 -10.77
CA THR A 6 0.53 9.34 -10.41
C THR A 6 -0.78 9.39 -9.64
N LYS A 7 -0.99 10.42 -8.82
CA LYS A 7 -2.28 10.69 -8.14
C LYS A 7 -3.45 10.66 -9.12
N ASN A 8 -3.30 11.23 -10.33
CA ASN A 8 -4.33 11.25 -11.37
C ASN A 8 -4.54 9.89 -12.02
N GLN A 9 -3.51 9.04 -12.14
CA GLN A 9 -3.71 7.65 -12.55
C GLN A 9 -4.52 6.88 -11.49
N LEU A 10 -4.36 7.20 -10.21
CA LEU A 10 -5.18 6.60 -9.14
C LEU A 10 -6.60 7.20 -9.10
N ILE A 11 -6.75 8.53 -9.18
CA ILE A 11 -8.03 9.26 -9.04
C ILE A 11 -8.88 9.21 -10.33
N ASN A 12 -8.32 9.34 -11.53
CA ASN A 12 -9.10 9.16 -12.77
C ASN A 12 -9.57 7.70 -12.94
N ASN A 13 -8.88 6.74 -12.32
CA ASN A 13 -9.39 5.38 -12.22
C ASN A 13 -10.64 5.29 -11.34
N VAL A 14 -10.80 6.16 -10.33
CA VAL A 14 -11.99 6.25 -9.47
C VAL A 14 -13.15 6.96 -10.18
N GLU A 15 -12.92 8.08 -10.87
CA GLU A 15 -14.00 8.91 -11.42
C GLU A 15 -14.48 8.55 -12.84
N LYS A 16 -13.61 8.11 -13.77
CA LYS A 16 -14.01 7.85 -15.18
C LYS A 16 -14.65 6.49 -15.44
N ASN A 17 -14.66 5.59 -14.45
CA ASN A 17 -14.71 4.17 -14.78
C ASN A 17 -15.85 3.38 -14.14
N ASN A 18 -17.04 3.92 -13.89
CA ASN A 18 -18.14 3.05 -13.41
C ASN A 18 -18.44 1.82 -14.31
N ASN A 19 -18.11 1.84 -15.61
CA ASN A 19 -18.22 0.68 -16.51
C ASN A 19 -16.89 -0.05 -16.81
N THR A 20 -15.75 0.64 -16.87
CA THR A 20 -14.44 0.01 -17.11
C THR A 20 -13.85 -0.56 -15.82
N LEU A 21 -14.07 0.08 -14.65
CA LEU A 21 -13.84 -0.50 -13.33
C LEU A 21 -14.71 -1.72 -13.19
N ARG A 22 -16.00 -1.70 -13.54
CA ARG A 22 -16.80 -2.94 -13.52
C ARG A 22 -16.20 -4.06 -14.37
N LYS A 23 -15.52 -3.76 -15.49
CA LYS A 23 -14.81 -4.76 -16.29
C LYS A 23 -13.47 -5.19 -15.68
N SER A 24 -12.67 -4.27 -15.16
CA SER A 24 -11.40 -4.60 -14.50
C SER A 24 -11.63 -5.26 -13.14
N PHE A 25 -12.61 -4.83 -12.35
CA PHE A 25 -13.19 -5.53 -11.20
C PHE A 25 -13.81 -6.85 -11.61
N ALA A 26 -14.60 -6.97 -12.69
CA ALA A 26 -15.10 -8.28 -13.09
C ALA A 26 -13.94 -9.21 -13.50
N LEU A 27 -12.87 -8.70 -14.10
CA LEU A 27 -11.67 -9.47 -14.45
C LEU A 27 -10.84 -9.81 -13.21
N LEU A 28 -10.66 -8.86 -12.28
CA LEU A 28 -10.01 -9.03 -11.00
C LEU A 28 -10.81 -10.01 -10.15
N GLU A 29 -12.12 -9.84 -9.95
CA GLU A 29 -13.04 -10.79 -9.33
C GLU A 29 -13.09 -12.13 -10.05
N THR A 30 -12.97 -12.20 -11.38
CA THR A 30 -12.90 -13.49 -12.10
C THR A 30 -11.56 -14.20 -11.84
N LYS A 31 -10.46 -13.45 -11.74
CA LYS A 31 -9.15 -13.99 -11.38
C LYS A 31 -9.02 -14.31 -9.90
N LEU A 32 -9.51 -13.42 -9.04
CA LEU A 32 -9.63 -13.54 -7.60
C LEU A 32 -10.56 -14.68 -7.26
N SER A 33 -11.72 -14.84 -7.88
CA SER A 33 -12.58 -16.01 -7.69
C SER A 33 -11.91 -17.30 -8.15
N LYS A 34 -11.08 -17.28 -9.20
CA LYS A 34 -10.23 -18.43 -9.58
C LYS A 34 -9.10 -18.71 -8.56
N ILE A 35 -8.54 -17.67 -7.92
CA ILE A 35 -7.48 -17.76 -6.91
C ILE A 35 -8.04 -18.17 -5.53
N VAL A 36 -9.19 -17.59 -5.14
CA VAL A 36 -9.93 -17.78 -3.88
C VAL A 36 -10.65 -19.13 -3.88
N LYS A 37 -11.17 -19.62 -5.03
CA LYS A 37 -11.69 -21.00 -5.13
C LYS A 37 -10.63 -22.07 -4.85
N ASN A 38 -9.34 -21.71 -4.87
CA ASN A 38 -8.22 -22.65 -4.75
C ASN A 38 -7.33 -22.42 -3.51
N ARG A 39 -7.70 -21.56 -2.55
CA ARG A 39 -6.88 -21.36 -1.35
C ARG A 39 -7.74 -21.24 -0.09
N ASN A 40 -7.34 -22.00 0.94
CA ASN A 40 -7.76 -21.80 2.32
C ASN A 40 -7.54 -20.32 2.72
N GLU A 41 -8.34 -19.86 3.68
CA GLU A 41 -8.39 -18.49 4.22
C GLU A 41 -7.01 -17.82 4.31
N PHE A 42 -6.90 -16.61 3.76
CA PHE A 42 -5.69 -15.81 3.91
C PHE A 42 -5.71 -15.18 5.31
N GLU A 43 -4.81 -15.60 6.19
CA GLU A 43 -4.56 -14.91 7.46
C GLU A 43 -3.37 -13.97 7.27
N SER A 44 -3.57 -12.77 6.74
CA SER A 44 -2.52 -11.75 6.71
C SER A 44 -3.07 -10.39 7.08
N SER A 45 -2.24 -9.57 7.70
CA SER A 45 -2.62 -8.25 8.20
C SER A 45 -1.58 -7.19 7.82
N VAL A 46 -2.05 -6.00 7.44
CA VAL A 46 -1.23 -4.89 6.95
C VAL A 46 -1.53 -3.62 7.73
N PHE A 47 -0.49 -3.00 8.28
CA PHE A 47 -0.54 -1.61 8.73
C PHE A 47 -0.22 -0.68 7.55
N ILE A 48 -1.07 0.31 7.27
CA ILE A 48 -0.84 1.33 6.24
C ILE A 48 -0.48 2.67 6.89
N SER A 49 0.77 3.10 6.72
CA SER A 49 1.21 4.46 7.06
C SER A 49 0.93 5.41 5.90
N HIS A 50 0.31 6.56 6.18
CA HIS A 50 -0.04 7.54 5.17
C HIS A 50 -0.22 8.94 5.75
N SER A 51 -0.19 9.96 4.89
CA SER A 51 -0.62 11.31 5.25
C SER A 51 -2.13 11.44 5.12
N HIS A 52 -2.80 12.02 6.11
CA HIS A 52 -4.27 12.21 6.12
C HIS A 52 -4.81 12.99 4.91
N LYS A 53 -3.94 13.70 4.17
CA LYS A 53 -4.28 14.38 2.91
C LYS A 53 -4.54 13.42 1.74
N ASN A 54 -4.25 12.13 1.91
CA ASN A 54 -4.35 11.10 0.88
C ASN A 54 -5.45 10.07 1.18
N ALA A 55 -6.50 10.51 1.87
CA ALA A 55 -7.67 9.72 2.25
C ALA A 55 -8.15 8.77 1.14
N ASP A 56 -8.48 9.33 -0.03
CA ASP A 56 -9.03 8.61 -1.17
C ASP A 56 -8.10 7.49 -1.69
N LEU A 57 -6.78 7.71 -1.63
CA LEU A 57 -5.79 6.73 -2.07
C LEU A 57 -5.70 5.55 -1.11
N VAL A 58 -5.88 5.82 0.18
CA VAL A 58 -5.88 4.79 1.22
C VAL A 58 -7.14 3.96 1.16
N GLU A 59 -8.31 4.58 0.95
CA GLU A 59 -9.56 3.85 0.74
C GLU A 59 -9.46 2.86 -0.42
N TYR A 60 -8.84 3.27 -1.53
CA TYR A 60 -8.57 2.38 -2.65
C TYR A 60 -7.67 1.19 -2.26
N LEU A 61 -6.56 1.44 -1.58
CA LEU A 61 -5.62 0.39 -1.15
C LEU A 61 -6.30 -0.58 -0.16
N VAL A 62 -7.09 -0.07 0.77
CA VAL A 62 -7.90 -0.85 1.72
C VAL A 62 -8.87 -1.77 0.97
N ALA A 63 -9.58 -1.25 -0.04
CA ALA A 63 -10.51 -2.04 -0.83
C ALA A 63 -9.81 -3.19 -1.57
N VAL A 64 -8.65 -2.93 -2.18
CA VAL A 64 -7.85 -3.95 -2.86
C VAL A 64 -7.40 -5.05 -1.88
N LEU A 65 -6.85 -4.67 -0.73
CA LEU A 65 -6.35 -5.62 0.28
C LEU A 65 -7.47 -6.42 0.95
N THR A 66 -8.59 -5.78 1.28
CA THR A 66 -9.77 -6.45 1.84
C THR A 66 -10.35 -7.49 0.86
N ASN A 67 -10.37 -7.18 -0.45
CA ASN A 67 -10.78 -8.13 -1.48
C ASN A 67 -9.82 -9.33 -1.60
N LEU A 68 -8.55 -9.15 -1.23
CA LEU A 68 -7.56 -10.21 -1.10
C LEU A 68 -7.66 -10.97 0.23
N LYS A 69 -8.66 -10.68 1.06
CA LYS A 69 -8.85 -11.24 2.41
C LYS A 69 -7.68 -10.92 3.35
N VAL A 70 -7.03 -9.78 3.14
CA VAL A 70 -6.02 -9.24 4.05
C VAL A 70 -6.70 -8.29 5.02
N GLU A 71 -6.45 -8.45 6.32
CA GLU A 71 -6.88 -7.51 7.35
C GLU A 71 -6.06 -6.22 7.22
N VAL A 72 -6.72 -5.07 7.30
CA VAL A 72 -6.05 -3.79 7.11
C VAL A 72 -6.28 -2.92 8.32
N TYR A 73 -5.20 -2.36 8.86
CA TYR A 73 -5.26 -1.32 9.87
C TYR A 73 -4.76 0.00 9.28
N VAL A 74 -5.53 1.06 9.52
CA VAL A 74 -5.18 2.43 9.20
C VAL A 74 -5.49 3.30 10.42
N ASP A 75 -4.62 4.25 10.71
CA ASP A 75 -4.70 5.14 11.88
C ASP A 75 -6.07 5.83 12.05
N TRP A 76 -6.66 6.38 11.00
CA TRP A 76 -7.97 7.04 11.05
C TRP A 76 -9.22 6.12 11.18
N MET A 77 -9.06 4.79 11.08
CA MET A 77 -10.18 3.83 11.23
C MET A 77 -10.54 3.60 12.70
N ASP A 78 -9.80 4.23 13.60
CA ASP A 78 -9.88 4.07 15.03
C ASP A 78 -10.45 5.36 15.62
N ASP A 79 -11.77 5.33 15.89
CA ASP A 79 -12.56 6.46 16.39
C ASP A 79 -12.01 7.06 17.71
N GLU A 80 -11.10 6.36 18.40
CA GLU A 80 -10.42 6.84 19.61
C GLU A 80 -9.19 7.73 19.35
N MET A 81 -8.81 7.95 18.08
CA MET A 81 -7.63 8.72 17.71
C MET A 81 -7.92 10.23 17.71
N SER A 82 -7.63 10.90 18.82
CA SER A 82 -7.68 12.37 18.88
C SER A 82 -6.55 12.99 18.07
N TYR A 83 -6.86 13.96 17.21
CA TYR A 83 -5.87 14.87 16.62
C TYR A 83 -5.75 16.15 17.48
N PRO A 84 -4.55 16.66 17.79
CA PRO A 84 -3.23 16.09 17.46
C PRO A 84 -2.93 14.81 18.26
N PRO A 85 -2.06 13.91 17.73
CA PRO A 85 -1.81 12.62 18.35
C PRO A 85 -1.23 12.77 19.77
N SER A 86 -1.82 12.03 20.71
CA SER A 86 -1.38 11.97 22.11
C SER A 86 -0.30 10.90 22.32
N SER A 87 0.30 10.85 23.52
CA SER A 87 1.18 9.74 23.90
C SER A 87 0.47 8.39 23.86
N LYS A 88 -0.82 8.34 24.19
CA LYS A 88 -1.66 7.12 24.09
C LYS A 88 -1.81 6.68 22.63
N THR A 89 -2.05 7.64 21.72
CA THR A 89 -2.10 7.40 20.27
C THR A 89 -0.79 6.80 19.77
N ALA A 90 0.35 7.37 20.16
CA ALA A 90 1.66 6.86 19.76
C ALA A 90 1.90 5.41 20.24
N LEU A 91 1.54 5.09 21.48
CA LEU A 91 1.65 3.71 22.00
C LEU A 91 0.76 2.75 21.23
N LYS A 92 -0.49 3.12 20.96
CA LYS A 92 -1.43 2.30 20.18
C LYS A 92 -0.90 2.04 18.77
N ILE A 93 -0.39 3.05 18.08
CA ILE A 93 0.18 2.89 16.74
C ILE A 93 1.40 1.96 16.76
N LYS A 94 2.29 2.09 17.75
CA LYS A 94 3.42 1.16 17.91
C LYS A 94 2.95 -0.29 18.03
N ASP A 95 1.97 -0.54 18.89
CA ASP A 95 1.41 -1.88 19.08
C ASP A 95 0.76 -2.39 17.79
N MET A 96 0.02 -1.53 17.08
CA MET A 96 -0.62 -1.90 15.81
C MET A 96 0.39 -2.18 14.69
N ILE A 97 1.51 -1.45 14.62
CA ILE A 97 2.61 -1.76 13.70
C ILE A 97 3.22 -3.12 14.04
N ASP A 98 3.40 -3.44 15.32
CA ASP A 98 4.01 -4.70 15.74
C ASP A 98 3.10 -5.91 15.46
N VAL A 99 1.82 -5.84 15.81
CA VAL A 99 0.88 -6.98 15.63
C VAL A 99 0.50 -7.23 14.16
N ASN A 100 0.53 -6.22 13.30
CA ASN A 100 0.24 -6.41 11.87
C ASN A 100 1.42 -7.12 11.18
N LYS A 101 1.15 -8.14 10.36
CA LYS A 101 2.23 -8.93 9.73
C LYS A 101 3.07 -8.11 8.76
N LYS A 102 2.46 -7.16 8.06
CA LYS A 102 3.07 -6.36 7.01
C LYS A 102 2.94 -4.87 7.31
N PHE A 103 3.88 -4.09 6.80
CA PHE A 103 3.84 -2.62 6.84
C PHE A 103 3.94 -2.08 5.42
N ILE A 104 3.05 -1.16 5.07
CA ILE A 104 3.10 -0.42 3.80
C ILE A 104 3.09 1.07 4.11
N LEU A 105 4.10 1.79 3.61
CA LEU A 105 4.06 3.26 3.55
C LEU A 105 3.50 3.68 2.19
N LEU A 106 2.39 4.43 2.19
CA LEU A 106 1.94 5.17 1.02
C LEU A 106 2.86 6.39 0.82
N ALA A 107 3.90 6.21 0.03
CA ALA A 107 4.94 7.20 -0.16
C ALA A 107 4.52 8.23 -1.22
N THR A 108 3.56 9.11 -0.90
CA THR A 108 3.38 10.39 -1.63
C THR A 108 4.35 11.44 -1.12
N ASN A 109 4.45 12.60 -1.78
CA ASN A 109 5.25 13.71 -1.26
C ASN A 109 4.80 14.13 0.15
N GLU A 110 3.49 14.21 0.41
CA GLU A 110 2.96 14.52 1.74
C GLU A 110 3.27 13.43 2.78
N GLY A 111 3.30 12.16 2.37
CA GLY A 111 3.72 11.05 3.24
C GLY A 111 5.20 11.18 3.60
N ILE A 112 6.06 11.46 2.61
CA ILE A 112 7.51 11.59 2.79
C ILE A 112 7.87 12.83 3.62
N GLU A 113 7.14 13.94 3.48
CA GLU A 113 7.33 15.16 4.27
C GLU A 113 6.74 15.06 5.69
N SER A 114 5.86 14.09 5.93
CA SER A 114 5.21 13.91 7.23
C SER A 114 6.19 13.39 8.28
N LYS A 115 6.39 14.19 9.34
CA LYS A 115 7.14 13.74 10.53
C LYS A 115 6.54 12.49 11.15
N TRP A 116 5.22 12.36 11.09
CA TRP A 116 4.51 11.21 11.67
C TRP A 116 4.74 9.94 10.85
N CYS A 117 4.56 10.00 9.52
CA CYS A 117 4.79 8.84 8.66
C CYS A 117 6.25 8.37 8.70
N ASN A 118 7.21 9.30 8.78
CA ASN A 118 8.63 8.95 8.95
C ASN A 118 8.92 8.31 10.31
N TRP A 119 8.23 8.73 11.36
CA TRP A 119 8.32 8.09 12.68
C TRP A 119 7.72 6.67 12.65
N GLU A 120 6.55 6.49 12.03
CA GLU A 120 5.93 5.18 11.82
C GLU A 120 6.83 4.27 10.97
N LEU A 121 7.43 4.80 9.91
CA LEU A 121 8.39 4.07 9.07
C LEU A 121 9.59 3.57 9.87
N GLY A 122 10.13 4.39 10.77
CA GLY A 122 11.25 3.97 11.63
C GLY A 122 10.88 2.84 12.60
N ILE A 123 9.64 2.82 13.10
CA ILE A 123 9.14 1.70 13.90
C ILE A 123 8.89 0.48 13.02
N GLY A 124 8.27 0.67 11.86
CA GLY A 124 8.05 -0.38 10.87
C GLY A 124 9.37 -1.04 10.45
N ASP A 125 10.41 -0.25 10.20
CA ASP A 125 11.76 -0.73 9.91
C ASP A 125 12.28 -1.65 11.03
N ALA A 126 12.24 -1.19 12.28
CA ALA A 126 12.73 -1.95 13.42
C ALA A 126 12.04 -3.33 13.59
N HIS A 127 10.75 -3.44 13.24
CA HIS A 127 9.98 -4.68 13.42
C HIS A 127 9.86 -5.54 12.15
N LYS A 128 9.93 -4.94 10.96
CA LYS A 128 9.49 -5.57 9.69
C LYS A 128 10.59 -5.62 8.63
N TYR A 129 11.72 -4.95 8.84
CA TYR A 129 12.80 -4.91 7.87
C TYR A 129 13.43 -6.30 7.65
N ILE A 130 13.68 -6.77 6.42
CA ILE A 130 13.28 -6.19 5.11
C ILE A 130 12.09 -6.91 4.48
N GLU A 131 11.74 -8.10 4.98
CA GLU A 131 10.82 -9.02 4.30
C GLU A 131 9.34 -8.66 4.49
N ASN A 132 9.01 -7.78 5.44
CA ASN A 132 7.62 -7.47 5.81
C ASN A 132 7.29 -5.98 5.72
N ILE A 133 8.14 -5.20 5.04
CA ILE A 133 7.98 -3.77 4.82
C ILE A 133 8.03 -3.45 3.32
N ALA A 134 7.16 -2.54 2.87
CA ALA A 134 7.20 -2.05 1.49
C ALA A 134 6.76 -0.59 1.37
N LEU A 135 7.27 0.10 0.35
CA LEU A 135 6.81 1.41 -0.05
C LEU A 135 5.85 1.27 -1.24
N LEU A 136 4.74 2.00 -1.23
CA LEU A 136 3.91 2.24 -2.40
C LEU A 136 4.17 3.68 -2.88
N PRO A 137 5.12 3.88 -3.82
CA PRO A 137 5.45 5.22 -4.31
C PRO A 137 4.31 5.77 -5.18
N VAL A 138 3.85 6.97 -4.85
CA VAL A 138 2.80 7.66 -5.60
C VAL A 138 3.25 9.09 -5.90
N ALA A 139 3.43 9.38 -7.19
CA ALA A 139 3.85 10.69 -7.68
C ALA A 139 2.70 11.69 -7.77
N GLU A 140 3.01 12.99 -7.75
CA GLU A 140 2.05 14.03 -8.10
C GLU A 140 1.59 13.89 -9.56
N ASN A 141 0.51 14.59 -9.89
CA ASN A 141 -0.02 14.66 -11.25
C ASN A 141 0.97 15.21 -12.27
N SER A 142 1.89 16.06 -11.81
CA SER A 142 3.00 16.59 -12.61
C SER A 142 4.10 15.57 -12.88
N GLY A 143 4.00 14.35 -12.35
CA GLY A 143 5.07 13.35 -12.36
C GLY A 143 6.15 13.60 -11.31
N ASN A 144 6.02 14.66 -10.51
CA ASN A 144 6.99 14.99 -9.47
C ASN A 144 6.78 14.07 -8.25
N TRP A 145 7.81 13.29 -7.95
CA TRP A 145 7.92 12.57 -6.70
C TRP A 145 9.27 12.90 -6.10
N ILE A 146 9.28 13.46 -4.89
CA ILE A 146 10.49 13.98 -4.25
C ILE A 146 11.49 12.85 -4.02
N GLY A 147 10.99 11.63 -3.73
CA GLY A 147 11.77 10.40 -3.64
C GLY A 147 13.04 10.54 -2.81
N ASN A 148 12.98 10.19 -1.52
CA ASN A 148 14.13 10.38 -0.64
C ASN A 148 15.22 9.30 -0.84
N GLU A 149 16.49 9.68 -0.77
CA GLU A 149 17.64 8.77 -0.93
C GLU A 149 17.59 7.62 0.09
N TYR A 150 17.25 7.92 1.34
CA TYR A 150 17.17 6.89 2.38
C TYR A 150 16.03 5.90 2.16
N LEU A 151 15.00 6.24 1.39
CA LEU A 151 13.87 5.33 1.12
C LEU A 151 14.24 4.19 0.17
N GLN A 152 15.37 4.30 -0.53
CA GLN A 152 15.84 3.29 -1.49
C GLN A 152 16.32 1.99 -0.82
N ILE A 153 16.46 1.99 0.51
CA ILE A 153 16.80 0.80 1.30
C ILE A 153 15.60 -0.14 1.52
N TYR A 154 14.39 0.28 1.17
CA TYR A 154 13.17 -0.51 1.35
C TYR A 154 12.70 -1.14 0.03
N PRO A 155 12.03 -2.30 0.10
CA PRO A 155 11.30 -2.81 -1.05
C PRO A 155 10.21 -1.84 -1.47
N TYR A 156 9.90 -1.78 -2.76
CA TYR A 156 8.77 -0.98 -3.25
C TYR A 156 7.86 -1.79 -4.18
N ILE A 157 6.58 -1.48 -4.09
CA ILE A 157 5.53 -2.05 -4.92
C ILE A 157 5.54 -1.34 -6.26
N ASN A 158 5.64 -2.11 -7.35
CA ASN A 158 5.64 -1.60 -8.70
C ASN A 158 4.63 -2.36 -9.58
N LYS A 159 4.08 -1.66 -10.58
CA LYS A 159 3.14 -2.20 -11.55
C LYS A 159 3.88 -2.86 -12.71
N LYS A 160 3.33 -3.95 -13.24
CA LYS A 160 3.81 -4.58 -14.48
C LYS A 160 3.17 -3.86 -15.67
N TYR A 161 3.97 -3.14 -16.44
CA TYR A 161 3.56 -2.73 -17.79
C TYR A 161 3.68 -3.94 -18.72
N LYS A 162 2.56 -4.57 -19.04
CA LYS A 162 2.45 -5.40 -20.24
C LYS A 162 1.57 -4.68 -21.26
N SER A 163 2.02 -4.70 -22.51
CA SER A 163 1.33 -4.06 -23.62
C SER A 163 -0.12 -4.54 -23.74
N LEU A 164 -1.03 -3.58 -23.89
CA LEU A 164 -2.38 -3.70 -24.48
C LEU A 164 -3.43 -4.58 -23.78
N ASP A 165 -3.12 -5.32 -22.73
CA ASP A 165 -4.11 -6.05 -21.92
C ASP A 165 -4.02 -5.64 -20.45
N TRP A 166 -5.17 -5.29 -19.85
CA TRP A 166 -5.32 -4.80 -18.46
C TRP A 166 -5.16 -5.93 -17.43
N ASP A 167 -4.05 -6.64 -17.51
CA ASP A 167 -3.59 -7.62 -16.53
C ASP A 167 -2.56 -6.95 -15.61
N ASP A 168 -3.05 -6.09 -14.72
CA ASP A 168 -2.22 -5.34 -13.76
C ASP A 168 -1.67 -6.30 -12.68
N GLU A 169 -0.55 -6.95 -12.97
CA GLU A 169 0.22 -7.70 -11.96
C GLU A 169 1.13 -6.73 -11.17
N TYR A 170 1.16 -6.87 -9.84
CA TYR A 170 2.01 -6.09 -8.95
C TYR A 170 3.14 -6.94 -8.38
N TYR A 171 4.32 -6.35 -8.23
CA TYR A 171 5.50 -7.00 -7.65
C TYR A 171 6.19 -6.08 -6.66
N LEU A 172 6.79 -6.67 -5.63
CA LEU A 172 7.80 -6.00 -4.82
C LEU A 172 9.15 -6.11 -5.54
N ILE A 173 9.87 -4.99 -5.64
CA ILE A 173 11.30 -4.96 -5.95
C ILE A 173 12.05 -4.65 -4.66
N TYR A 174 12.96 -5.55 -4.26
CA TYR A 174 13.86 -5.36 -3.14
C TYR A 174 15.07 -4.51 -3.57
N PRO A 175 15.79 -3.86 -2.63
CA PRO A 175 16.96 -3.04 -2.95
C PRO A 175 18.06 -3.79 -3.71
N ASN A 176 18.18 -5.11 -3.52
CA ASN A 176 19.11 -5.96 -4.25
C ASN A 176 18.63 -6.35 -5.68
N GLY A 177 17.49 -5.82 -6.13
CA GLY A 177 16.87 -6.11 -7.42
C GLY A 177 16.02 -7.37 -7.47
N LYS A 178 15.96 -8.17 -6.40
CA LYS A 178 15.09 -9.35 -6.31
C LYS A 178 13.64 -8.91 -6.45
N ARG A 179 12.86 -9.68 -7.23
CA ARG A 179 11.43 -9.44 -7.42
C ARG A 179 10.62 -10.52 -6.71
N LYS A 180 9.50 -10.12 -6.13
CA LYS A 180 8.53 -11.03 -5.49
C LYS A 180 7.13 -10.63 -5.91
N ASP A 181 6.30 -11.61 -6.27
CA ASP A 181 4.88 -11.36 -6.54
C ASP A 181 4.21 -10.74 -5.31
N PHE A 182 3.40 -9.70 -5.51
CA PHE A 182 2.78 -8.97 -4.39
C PHE A 182 1.84 -9.86 -3.58
N ILE A 183 1.05 -10.72 -4.24
CA ILE A 183 0.12 -11.61 -3.58
C ILE A 183 0.88 -12.67 -2.78
N GLN A 184 1.98 -13.19 -3.31
CA GLN A 184 2.84 -14.10 -2.58
C GLN A 184 3.49 -13.41 -1.38
N TRP A 185 3.96 -12.16 -1.53
CA TRP A 185 4.52 -11.40 -0.42
C TRP A 185 3.52 -11.15 0.72
N LEU A 186 2.26 -10.88 0.39
CA LEU A 186 1.20 -10.73 1.39
C LEU A 186 0.92 -12.04 2.16
N LYS A 187 1.18 -13.21 1.57
CA LYS A 187 0.90 -14.53 2.16
C LYS A 187 1.97 -15.07 3.09
N ASP A 188 3.21 -14.76 2.76
CA ASP A 188 4.39 -15.22 3.53
C ASP A 188 4.38 -14.61 4.94
#